data_AF-A0A7W1WPY6-F1
#
_entry.id   AF-A0A7W1WPY6-F1
#
_cell.length_a   1.000
_cell.length_b   1.000
_cell.length_c   1.000
_cell.angle_alpha   90.00
_cell.angle_beta   90.00
_cell.angle_gamma   90.00
#
_symmetry.space_group_name_H-M   'P 1'
#
loop_
_entity.id
_entity.type
_entity.pdbx_description
1 polymer ?
#
loop_
_entity_poly.entity_id
_entity_poly.type
_entity_poly.pdbx_seq_one_letter_code
_entity_poly.pdbx_strand_id
1 'polypeptide(L)' 'MSSIDDVKTATLEVNEQLGYELKPNKQPATKEDIQQLLAELKNIKTSSSNSSKSMNNSIFKELNMHTYEGNQNEPPEFIE' A
#
# COMPACT_ATOMS: atom_id res chain seq x y z
N MET A 1 11.72 -20.13 20.41
CA MET A 1 12.12 -20.21 21.84
C MET A 1 11.08 -19.45 22.62
N SER A 2 10.40 -20.11 23.56
CA SER A 2 9.37 -19.48 24.41
C SER A 2 10.04 -18.76 25.58
N SER A 3 9.61 -17.54 25.92
CA SER A 3 10.14 -16.75 27.05
C SER A 3 9.04 -16.43 28.06
N ILE A 4 9.38 -16.38 29.35
CA ILE A 4 8.47 -15.90 30.40
C ILE A 4 8.08 -14.42 30.19
N ASP A 5 8.95 -13.65 29.54
CA ASP A 5 8.68 -12.25 29.20
C ASP A 5 7.54 -12.10 28.18
N ASP A 6 7.17 -13.16 27.47
CA ASP A 6 6.06 -13.15 26.51
C ASP A 6 4.70 -13.42 27.18
N VAL A 7 4.71 -13.85 28.45
CA VAL A 7 3.51 -14.15 29.23
C VAL A 7 2.95 -12.87 29.83
N LYS A 8 1.63 -12.70 29.75
CA LYS A 8 0.88 -11.60 30.35
C LYS A 8 0.39 -12.01 31.74
N THR A 9 -0.21 -13.19 31.85
CA THR A 9 -0.72 -13.76 33.10
C THR A 9 -0.48 -15.27 33.11
N ALA A 10 -0.32 -15.83 34.30
CA ALA A 10 -0.25 -17.27 34.53
C ALA A 10 -1.07 -17.61 35.78
N THR A 11 -1.82 -18.70 35.72
CA THR A 11 -2.75 -19.15 36.76
C THR A 11 -2.47 -20.62 37.06
N LEU A 12 -2.25 -20.93 38.34
CA LEU A 12 -2.20 -22.31 38.81
C LEU A 12 -3.63 -22.80 39.06
N GLU A 13 -4.05 -23.80 38.31
CA GLU A 13 -5.38 -24.40 38.38
C GLU A 13 -5.45 -25.50 39.46
N VAL A 14 -6.66 -25.80 39.95
CA VAL A 14 -6.89 -26.79 41.04
C VAL A 14 -6.50 -28.21 40.69
N ASN A 15 -6.43 -28.52 39.40
CA ASN A 15 -5.94 -29.79 38.83
C ASN A 15 -4.41 -29.81 38.67
N GLU A 16 -3.70 -28.85 39.27
CA GLU A 16 -2.25 -28.68 39.22
C GLU A 16 -1.70 -28.31 37.83
N GLN A 17 -2.56 -27.85 36.91
CA GLN A 17 -2.13 -27.35 35.60
C GLN A 17 -1.82 -25.86 35.64
N LEU A 18 -0.91 -25.41 34.78
CA LEU A 18 -0.56 -24.01 34.61
C LEU A 18 -1.27 -23.45 33.36
N GLY A 19 -2.38 -22.74 33.59
CA GLY A 19 -2.99 -21.90 32.57
C GLY A 19 -2.15 -20.64 32.36
N TYR A 20 -2.02 -20.14 31.13
CA TYR A 20 -1.32 -18.89 30.86
C TYR A 20 -1.93 -18.15 29.68
N GLU A 21 -1.80 -16.83 29.70
CA GLU A 21 -2.18 -15.94 28.61
C GLU A 21 -0.92 -15.26 28.08
N LEU A 22 -0.69 -15.28 26.77
CA LEU A 22 0.39 -14.53 26.14
C LEU A 22 0.02 -13.06 26.00
N LYS A 23 1.02 -12.17 25.98
CA LYS A 23 0.85 -10.76 25.61
C LYS A 23 0.21 -10.65 24.22
N PRO A 24 -0.64 -9.64 23.94
CA PRO A 24 -1.39 -9.57 22.67
C PRO A 24 -0.53 -9.69 21.42
N ASN A 25 0.64 -9.04 21.38
CA ASN A 25 1.58 -9.09 20.27
C ASN A 25 2.39 -10.40 20.15
N LYS A 26 2.19 -11.32 21.09
CA LYS A 26 2.80 -12.66 21.13
C LYS A 26 1.76 -13.76 20.93
N GLN A 27 0.47 -13.41 20.89
CA GLN A 27 -0.58 -14.35 20.53
C GLN A 27 -0.52 -14.67 19.03
N PRO A 28 -0.82 -15.91 18.62
CA PRO A 28 -0.94 -16.24 17.21
C PRO A 28 -2.12 -15.48 16.60
N ALA A 29 -1.98 -15.04 15.35
CA ALA A 29 -3.09 -14.43 14.63
C ALA A 29 -4.24 -15.43 14.48
N THR A 30 -5.45 -14.96 14.76
CA THR A 30 -6.69 -15.73 14.57
C THR A 30 -7.08 -15.75 13.09
N LYS A 31 -8.03 -16.61 12.73
CA LYS A 31 -8.60 -16.61 11.38
C LYS A 31 -9.30 -15.28 11.06
N GLU A 32 -9.91 -14.65 12.05
CA GLU A 32 -10.61 -13.37 11.91
C GLU A 32 -9.60 -12.24 11.64
N ASP A 33 -8.50 -12.16 12.39
CA ASP A 33 -7.44 -11.17 12.18
C ASP A 33 -6.93 -11.22 10.73
N ILE A 34 -6.70 -12.43 10.20
CA ILE A 34 -6.25 -12.63 8.82
C ILE A 34 -7.33 -12.17 7.81
N GLN A 35 -8.61 -12.46 8.08
CA GLN A 35 -9.69 -12.03 7.19
C GLN A 35 -9.86 -10.51 7.16
N GLN A 36 -9.74 -9.85 8.32
CA GLN A 36 -9.76 -8.39 8.43
C GLN A 36 -8.61 -7.77 7.64
N LEU A 37 -7.38 -8.28 7.83
CA LEU A 37 -6.21 -7.84 7.06
C LEU A 37 -6.42 -8.01 5.54
N LEU A 38 -6.98 -9.13 5.10
CA LEU A 38 -7.26 -9.35 3.67
C LEU A 38 -8.33 -8.39 3.12
N ALA A 39 -9.34 -8.04 3.91
CA ALA A 39 -10.36 -7.07 3.52
C ALA A 39 -9.75 -5.66 3.36
N GLU A 40 -8.89 -5.25 4.30
CA GLU A 40 -8.17 -3.98 4.23
C GLU A 40 -7.24 -3.91 3.00
N LEU A 41 -6.49 -4.97 2.72
CA LEU A 41 -5.62 -5.05 1.54
C LEU A 41 -6.39 -4.95 0.22
N LYS A 42 -7.59 -5.55 0.14
CA LYS A 42 -8.46 -5.42 -1.03
C LYS A 42 -8.94 -3.98 -1.23
N ASN A 43 -9.31 -3.31 -0.14
CA ASN A 43 -9.74 -1.90 -0.17
C ASN A 43 -8.60 -0.99 -0.65
N ILE A 44 -7.37 -1.20 -0.16
CA ILE A 44 -6.20 -0.43 -0.62
C ILE A 44 -5.98 -0.64 -2.12
N LYS A 45 -6.07 -1.89 -2.60
CA LYS A 45 -5.90 -2.21 -4.03
C LYS A 45 -6.93 -1.52 -4.93
N THR A 46 -8.19 -1.44 -4.51
CA THR A 46 -9.25 -0.77 -5.28
C THR A 46 -9.15 0.75 -5.21
N SER A 47 -8.68 1.31 -4.10
CA SER A 47 -8.40 2.74 -3.98
C SER A 47 -7.22 3.19 -4.85
N SER A 48 -6.16 2.37 -4.95
CA SER A 48 -5.00 2.68 -5.81
C SER A 48 -5.26 2.51 -7.31
N SER A 49 -6.27 1.74 -7.74
CA SER A 49 -6.62 1.62 -9.16
C SER A 49 -7.41 2.80 -9.73
N ASN A 50 -7.83 3.76 -8.91
CA ASN A 50 -8.58 4.93 -9.36
C ASN A 50 -7.70 6.07 -9.92
N SER A 51 -6.38 5.85 -10.06
CA SER A 51 -5.46 6.80 -10.71
C SER A 51 -5.36 6.64 -12.24
N SER A 52 -6.17 5.79 -12.88
CA SER A 52 -6.26 5.73 -14.35
C SER A 52 -7.52 6.42 -14.88
N LYS A 53 -7.87 7.60 -14.35
CA LYS A 53 -8.78 8.52 -15.05
C LYS A 53 -7.93 9.42 -15.95
N SER A 54 -7.84 9.02 -17.22
CA SER A 54 -7.56 9.83 -18.41
C SER A 54 -6.70 11.08 -18.21
N MET A 55 -5.46 11.03 -18.67
CA MET A 55 -4.92 12.16 -19.43
C MET A 55 -4.35 11.66 -20.75
N ASN A 56 -5.18 11.75 -21.79
CA ASN A 56 -4.73 11.90 -23.18
C ASN A 56 -3.92 13.20 -23.42
N ASN A 57 -3.34 13.78 -22.37
CA ASN A 57 -2.51 14.97 -22.35
C ASN A 57 -1.17 14.64 -21.70
N SER A 58 -0.38 13.80 -22.37
CA SER A 58 1.02 13.61 -22.02
C SER A 58 1.75 14.93 -22.27
N ILE A 59 2.41 15.50 -21.27
CA ILE A 59 3.30 16.68 -21.42
C ILE A 59 4.35 16.46 -22.53
N PHE A 60 4.59 15.19 -22.91
CA PHE A 60 5.50 14.79 -23.98
C PHE A 60 4.86 14.72 -25.38
N LYS A 61 3.59 15.11 -25.54
CA LYS A 61 2.92 15.10 -26.86
C LYS A 61 3.55 16.11 -27.82
N GLU A 62 4.04 17.24 -27.30
CA GLU A 62 4.73 18.29 -28.07
C GLU A 62 6.01 17.78 -28.74
N LEU A 63 6.71 16.83 -28.12
CA LEU A 63 7.97 16.28 -28.66
C LEU A 63 7.76 15.40 -29.91
N ASN A 64 6.53 14.94 -30.14
CA ASN A 64 6.21 14.08 -31.27
C ASN A 64 5.54 14.84 -32.43
N MET A 65 5.35 16.16 -32.32
CA MET A 65 4.84 17.00 -33.41
C MET A 65 5.97 17.72 -34.14
N HIS A 66 6.85 16.95 -34.79
CA HIS A 66 7.75 17.48 -35.80
C HIS A 66 7.18 17.22 -37.20
N THR A 67 6.27 18.10 -37.62
CA THR A 67 6.09 18.39 -39.05
C THR A 67 6.03 19.91 -39.18
N TYR A 68 7.20 20.54 -39.23
CA TYR A 68 7.31 21.90 -39.72
C TYR A 68 7.12 21.84 -41.24
N GLU A 69 5.87 21.85 -41.68
CA GLU A 69 5.53 22.14 -43.07
C GLU A 69 5.31 23.64 -43.19
N GLY A 70 6.02 24.23 -44.15
CA GLY A 70 6.29 25.65 -44.24
C GLY A 70 5.06 26.57 -44.15
N ASN A 71 5.40 27.77 -43.65
CA ASN A 71 4.66 29.02 -43.64
C ASN A 71 3.63 29.20 -42.51
N GLN A 72 3.91 30.23 -41.68
CA GLN A 72 3.14 30.81 -40.57
C GLN A 72 3.46 30.38 -39.12
N ASN A 73 4.28 29.35 -38.86
CA ASN A 73 4.61 28.91 -37.48
C ASN A 73 6.12 28.84 -37.17
N GLU A 74 6.97 29.52 -37.93
CA GLU A 74 8.40 29.62 -37.59
C GLU A 74 8.59 30.57 -36.39
N PRO A 75 9.38 30.17 -35.36
CA PRO A 75 9.71 31.07 -34.27
C PRO A 75 10.50 32.27 -34.83
N PRO A 76 10.25 33.50 -34.34
CA PRO A 76 10.89 34.69 -34.87
C PRO A 76 12.41 34.60 -34.72
N GLU A 77 13.11 34.99 -35.78
CA GLU A 77 14.57 35.01 -35.82
C GLU A 77 15.08 36.06 -34.81
N PHE A 78 16.03 35.66 -33.96
CA PHE A 78 16.64 36.58 -33.01
C PHE A 78 17.56 37.54 -33.78
N ILE A 79 17.26 38.84 -33.72
CA ILE A 79 18.12 39.88 -34.25
C ILE A 79 19.14 40.24 -33.15
N GLU A 80 20.42 39.96 -33.39
CA GLU A 80 21.56 40.41 -32.57
C GLU A 80 21.89 41.90 -32.80
#